data_AF-A0AA43EUJ8-F1
#
_entry.id   AF-A0AA43EUJ8-F1
#
_cell.length_a   1.000
_cell.length_b   1.000
_cell.length_c   1.000
_cell.angle_alpha   90.00
_cell.angle_beta   90.00
_cell.angle_gamma   90.00
#
_symmetry.space_group_name_H-M   'P 1'
#
loop_
_entity.id
_entity.type
_entity.pdbx_description
1 polymer ?
#
loop_
_entity_poly.entity_id
_entity_poly.type
_entity_poly.pdbx_seq_one_letter_code
_entity_poly.pdbx_strand_id
1 'polypeptide(L)'
;MSKSILQRRVEIQGLATAILLPSVGVFSGPIGTQVDDVGPLTSVVGIGLFQRTVLTLQRAGIRQLIVLSGSEEEQLKQALGKGPRVTIPVRWMPIREFPLDDPRTWEALAAEVHGFALLASVNSVFSRGLIERLRREVQDGQAIVVSQASQGQVDQFMVQSLRAKVHSDRPTSFAPPRFDSLALRVAELVVVPASLMSTTNQAVSEKGSPPIHQWLERAATDGRVHVVSVEAKQGNWYQSVRTLSDVQVAEKKLFNSLKGEFEGFVDRYFNRKVSRWFTRLFLAMGLSPNSITVLAGLVGLLAAAGFGMGTYSAGIVAALLFQLAAVIDCCDGEVARLTFTESPLGAWLDIVLDNIVHMAIFAGIAVGLYTTHIGQADDWVPLALAAAAVFGNGLSLVLVEKAQKIKAVSGWSTPAHAAWADVMLKNVASRDFSVALLGFALFDQLYWFLIFAAAGALLFAGAMGWVIRPSAVSSPRP
;
A
#
# COMPACT_ATOMS: atom_id res chain seq x y z
N MET A 1 -14.36 -16.24 28.11
CA MET A 1 -14.67 -14.79 28.20
C MET A 1 -13.45 -13.92 28.54
N SER A 2 -12.27 -14.09 27.89
CA SER A 2 -11.08 -13.29 28.24
C SER A 2 -10.41 -12.58 27.04
N LYS A 3 -10.51 -13.12 25.81
CA LYS A 3 -9.98 -12.45 24.61
C LYS A 3 -10.80 -11.24 24.13
N SER A 4 -12.13 -11.26 24.29
CA SER A 4 -13.00 -10.16 23.85
C SER A 4 -12.86 -8.90 24.71
N ILE A 5 -12.45 -9.04 25.99
CA ILE A 5 -12.22 -7.90 26.89
C ILE A 5 -10.86 -7.26 26.63
N LEU A 6 -9.84 -8.06 26.31
CA LEU A 6 -8.53 -7.56 25.87
C LEU A 6 -8.59 -6.88 24.50
N GLN A 7 -9.31 -7.45 23.53
CA GLN A 7 -9.56 -6.78 22.24
C GLN A 7 -10.40 -5.52 22.41
N ARG A 8 -11.44 -5.52 23.27
CA ARG A 8 -12.19 -4.29 23.59
C ARG A 8 -11.34 -3.24 24.31
N ARG A 9 -10.44 -3.61 25.22
CA ARG A 9 -9.53 -2.64 25.88
C ARG A 9 -8.54 -2.03 24.89
N VAL A 10 -7.98 -2.82 23.98
CA VAL A 10 -7.11 -2.32 22.90
C VAL A 10 -7.88 -1.46 21.90
N GLU A 11 -9.17 -1.75 21.65
CA GLU A 11 -10.04 -0.91 20.81
C GLU A 11 -10.52 0.39 21.47
N ILE A 12 -10.53 0.47 22.80
CA ILE A 12 -11.04 1.63 23.56
C ILE A 12 -9.88 2.52 24.09
N GLN A 13 -8.62 2.04 24.09
CA GLN A 13 -7.43 2.81 24.51
C GLN A 13 -6.43 3.12 23.37
N GLY A 14 -6.71 2.69 22.13
CA GLY A 14 -5.77 2.83 21.01
C GLY A 14 -5.79 4.20 20.33
N LEU A 15 -4.69 4.55 19.66
CA LEU A 15 -4.59 5.69 18.75
C LEU A 15 -5.64 5.59 17.63
N ALA A 16 -6.71 6.39 17.76
CA ALA A 16 -7.88 6.38 16.88
C ALA A 16 -8.22 7.76 16.29
N THR A 17 -7.68 8.83 16.87
CA THR A 17 -7.86 10.22 16.42
C THR A 17 -6.56 10.74 15.82
N ALA A 18 -6.64 11.40 14.67
CA ALA A 18 -5.52 12.17 14.13
C ALA A 18 -5.89 13.63 13.91
N ILE A 19 -4.97 14.52 14.25
CA ILE A 19 -5.07 15.96 14.08
C ILE A 19 -4.11 16.35 12.95
N LEU A 20 -4.67 16.91 11.88
CA LEU A 20 -3.93 17.32 10.70
C LEU A 20 -3.68 18.82 10.73
N LEU A 21 -2.43 19.19 10.44
CA LEU A 21 -1.96 20.56 10.27
C LEU A 21 -1.56 20.76 8.79
N PRO A 22 -2.46 21.26 7.92
CA PRO A 22 -2.19 21.37 6.49
C PRO A 22 -1.17 22.45 6.12
N SER A 23 -1.18 23.56 6.87
CA SER A 23 -0.45 24.79 6.52
C SER A 23 0.64 25.15 7.52
N VAL A 24 0.83 24.33 8.56
CA VAL A 24 1.85 24.52 9.59
C VAL A 24 2.52 23.18 9.86
N GLY A 25 3.84 23.20 10.00
CA GLY A 25 4.58 22.01 10.44
C GLY A 25 4.31 21.69 11.90
N VAL A 26 4.53 20.43 12.27
CA VAL A 26 4.57 20.01 13.68
C VAL A 26 5.85 20.54 14.34
N PHE A 27 6.95 20.54 13.59
CA PHE A 27 8.28 21.02 13.98
C PHE A 27 8.82 22.12 13.06
N SER A 28 8.21 22.31 11.89
CA SER A 28 8.59 23.34 10.92
C SER A 28 7.61 24.52 10.93
N GLY A 29 8.08 25.68 10.47
CA GLY A 29 7.27 26.90 10.29
C GLY A 29 6.14 26.75 9.25
N PRO A 30 5.53 27.87 8.82
CA PRO A 30 4.41 27.83 7.87
C PRO A 30 4.79 27.14 6.55
N ILE A 31 3.89 26.31 6.02
CA ILE A 31 4.07 25.49 4.82
C ILE A 31 3.43 26.21 3.61
N GLY A 32 4.10 26.24 2.46
CA GLY A 32 3.48 26.73 1.22
C GLY A 32 3.49 28.25 1.03
N THR A 33 4.40 28.97 1.69
CA THR A 33 4.41 30.44 1.69
C THR A 33 5.40 31.05 0.70
N GLN A 34 6.34 30.27 0.16
CA GLN A 34 7.25 30.70 -0.91
C GLN A 34 6.84 30.18 -2.29
N VAL A 35 7.27 30.86 -3.37
CA VAL A 35 6.87 30.60 -4.77
C VAL A 35 7.21 29.18 -5.25
N ASP A 36 8.19 28.52 -4.64
CA ASP A 36 8.62 27.14 -4.94
C ASP A 36 8.17 26.09 -3.88
N ASP A 37 7.39 26.51 -2.87
CA ASP A 37 6.99 25.60 -1.79
C ASP A 37 5.86 24.65 -2.21
N VAL A 38 6.02 23.39 -1.82
CA VAL A 38 4.98 22.36 -1.91
C VAL A 38 3.90 22.63 -0.87
N GLY A 39 2.64 22.61 -1.30
CA GLY A 39 1.47 22.79 -0.44
C GLY A 39 0.67 21.50 -0.22
N PRO A 40 -0.35 21.53 0.65
CA PRO A 40 -1.18 20.35 0.94
C PRO A 40 -1.95 19.81 -0.28
N LEU A 41 -2.15 20.64 -1.30
CA LEU A 41 -2.82 20.27 -2.55
C LEU A 41 -1.85 19.78 -3.64
N THR A 42 -0.53 19.84 -3.42
CA THR A 42 0.44 19.37 -4.40
C THR A 42 0.22 17.88 -4.69
N SER A 43 0.10 17.55 -5.98
CA SER A 43 -0.17 16.19 -6.43
C SER A 43 1.12 15.37 -6.46
N VAL A 44 1.06 14.18 -5.85
CA VAL A 44 2.12 13.17 -5.93
C VAL A 44 1.47 11.90 -6.45
N VAL A 45 1.84 11.48 -7.67
CA VAL A 45 1.24 10.32 -8.35
C VAL A 45 -0.29 10.45 -8.50
N GLY A 46 -0.75 11.60 -9.00
CA GLY A 46 -2.16 11.85 -9.35
C GLY A 46 -3.11 12.16 -8.19
N ILE A 47 -2.63 12.21 -6.94
CA ILE A 47 -3.42 12.56 -5.75
C ILE A 47 -2.68 13.62 -4.92
N GLY A 48 -3.43 14.62 -4.44
CA GLY A 48 -2.92 15.66 -3.54
C GLY A 48 -2.42 15.10 -2.20
N LEU A 49 -1.36 15.69 -1.64
CA LEU A 49 -0.77 15.25 -0.36
C LEU A 49 -1.80 15.13 0.77
N PHE A 50 -2.70 16.11 0.92
CA PHE A 50 -3.77 16.07 1.92
C PHE A 50 -4.68 14.88 1.77
N GLN A 51 -5.22 14.67 0.57
CA GLN A 51 -6.11 13.56 0.29
C GLN A 51 -5.40 12.22 0.52
N ARG A 52 -4.12 12.11 0.12
CA ARG A 52 -3.29 10.91 0.34
C ARG A 52 -3.08 10.64 1.84
N THR A 53 -2.79 11.67 2.63
CA THR A 53 -2.63 11.57 4.10
C THR A 53 -3.92 11.06 4.74
N VAL A 54 -5.06 11.68 4.42
CA VAL A 54 -6.39 11.28 4.92
C VAL A 54 -6.68 9.81 4.59
N LEU A 55 -6.52 9.40 3.33
CA LEU A 55 -6.79 8.04 2.88
C LEU A 55 -5.82 7.01 3.51
N THR A 56 -4.56 7.39 3.72
CA THR A 56 -3.58 6.52 4.38
C THR A 56 -3.94 6.29 5.85
N LEU A 57 -4.32 7.35 6.56
CA LEU A 57 -4.75 7.28 7.96
C LEU A 57 -6.03 6.45 8.12
N GLN A 58 -7.01 6.66 7.24
CA GLN A 58 -8.24 5.85 7.18
C GLN A 58 -7.91 4.36 7.06
N ARG A 59 -7.06 3.99 6.10
CA ARG A 59 -6.66 2.60 5.86
C ARG A 59 -5.84 2.00 6.99
N ALA A 60 -5.09 2.82 7.71
CA ALA A 60 -4.35 2.39 8.90
C ALA A 60 -5.25 2.24 10.14
N GLY A 61 -6.53 2.57 10.05
CA GLY A 61 -7.54 2.37 11.09
C GLY A 61 -7.74 3.55 12.04
N ILE A 62 -7.34 4.77 11.64
CA ILE A 62 -7.78 6.01 12.28
C ILE A 62 -9.29 6.19 12.01
N ARG A 63 -10.07 6.51 13.04
CA ARG A 63 -11.53 6.58 13.00
C ARG A 63 -12.08 8.01 13.03
N GLN A 64 -11.28 8.97 13.46
CA GLN A 64 -11.67 10.39 13.52
C GLN A 64 -10.52 11.27 13.05
N LEU A 65 -10.84 12.26 12.22
CA LEU A 65 -9.91 13.30 11.81
C LEU A 65 -10.38 14.66 12.30
N ILE A 66 -9.44 15.43 12.82
CA ILE A 66 -9.61 16.84 13.12
C ILE A 66 -8.62 17.60 12.24
N VAL A 67 -9.09 18.57 11.46
CA VAL A 67 -8.26 19.33 10.53
C VAL A 67 -8.28 20.79 10.96
N LEU A 68 -7.11 21.31 11.31
CA LEU A 68 -6.93 22.72 11.64
C LEU A 68 -6.58 23.47 10.35
N SER A 69 -7.58 24.08 9.71
CA SER A 69 -7.45 24.69 8.39
C SER A 69 -7.35 26.22 8.45
N GLY A 70 -6.54 26.77 7.56
CA GLY A 70 -6.46 28.21 7.30
C GLY A 70 -7.40 28.65 6.18
N SER A 71 -6.93 29.58 5.34
CA SER A 71 -7.66 30.10 4.18
C SER A 71 -8.00 29.06 3.11
N GLU A 72 -7.29 27.94 3.12
CA GLU A 72 -7.38 26.83 2.16
C GLU A 72 -8.48 25.82 2.48
N GLU A 73 -9.24 26.01 3.56
CA GLU A 73 -10.29 25.08 4.03
C GLU A 73 -11.24 24.62 2.92
N GLU A 74 -11.78 25.55 2.13
CA GLU A 74 -12.74 25.22 1.07
C GLU A 74 -12.09 24.40 -0.07
N GLN A 75 -10.81 24.67 -0.38
CA GLN A 75 -10.08 23.88 -1.38
C GLN A 75 -9.81 22.47 -0.86
N LEU A 76 -9.45 22.33 0.43
CA LEU A 76 -9.24 21.03 1.07
C LEU A 76 -10.56 20.24 1.16
N LYS A 77 -11.68 20.88 1.52
CA LYS A 77 -13.02 20.28 1.49
C LYS A 77 -13.39 19.82 0.08
N GLN A 78 -13.16 20.64 -0.94
CA GLN A 78 -13.43 20.26 -2.33
C GLN A 78 -12.56 19.09 -2.79
N ALA A 79 -11.29 19.04 -2.36
CA ALA A 79 -10.38 17.94 -2.64
C ALA A 79 -10.85 16.60 -2.01
N LEU A 80 -11.44 16.64 -0.81
CA LEU A 80 -12.06 15.46 -0.19
C LEU A 80 -13.44 15.13 -0.78
N GLY A 81 -14.21 16.14 -1.16
CA GLY A 81 -15.59 16.01 -1.66
C GLY A 81 -15.72 15.37 -3.04
N LYS A 82 -14.62 15.25 -3.80
CA LYS A 82 -14.58 14.52 -5.07
C LYS A 82 -14.55 12.99 -4.84
N GLY A 83 -15.70 12.44 -4.45
CA GLY A 83 -16.01 11.00 -4.49
C GLY A 83 -16.18 10.31 -3.13
N PRO A 84 -16.81 9.13 -3.08
CA PRO A 84 -17.15 8.40 -1.84
C PRO A 84 -15.96 7.72 -1.14
N ARG A 85 -14.73 8.21 -1.34
CA ARG A 85 -13.49 7.52 -0.90
C ARG A 85 -13.17 7.77 0.57
N VAL A 86 -13.54 8.93 1.08
CA VAL A 86 -13.34 9.30 2.48
C VAL A 86 -14.63 9.00 3.23
N THR A 87 -14.57 8.01 4.12
CA THR A 87 -15.71 7.57 4.93
C THR A 87 -15.55 7.96 6.40
N ILE A 88 -14.34 8.34 6.81
CA ILE A 88 -14.08 8.78 8.18
C ILE A 88 -14.64 10.18 8.42
N PRO A 89 -15.23 10.43 9.61
CA PRO A 89 -15.68 11.76 10.00
C PRO A 89 -14.49 12.71 10.05
N VAL A 90 -14.62 13.84 9.34
CA VAL A 90 -13.65 14.93 9.32
C VAL A 90 -14.28 16.14 10.00
N ARG A 91 -13.71 16.54 11.13
CA ARG A 91 -14.07 17.78 11.82
C ARG A 91 -13.12 18.89 11.39
N TRP A 92 -13.68 19.99 10.91
CA TRP A 92 -12.92 21.18 10.50
C TRP A 92 -12.88 22.18 11.66
N MET A 93 -11.70 22.70 11.95
CA MET A 93 -11.47 23.71 12.98
C MET A 93 -10.69 24.87 12.37
N PRO A 94 -11.35 25.98 12.02
CA PRO A 94 -10.68 27.12 11.41
C PRO A 94 -9.65 27.73 12.36
N ILE A 95 -8.41 27.92 11.91
CA ILE A 95 -7.33 28.51 12.72
C ILE A 95 -7.67 29.94 13.19
N ARG A 96 -8.56 30.65 12.46
CA ARG A 96 -9.05 31.97 12.86
C ARG A 96 -9.85 31.95 14.16
N GLU A 97 -10.57 30.87 14.42
CA GLU A 97 -11.37 30.66 15.63
C GLU A 97 -10.60 29.88 16.69
N PHE A 98 -9.70 29.01 16.24
CA PHE A 98 -8.87 28.13 17.07
C PHE A 98 -7.38 28.36 16.76
N PRO A 99 -6.78 29.48 17.25
CA PRO A 99 -5.36 29.76 17.02
C PRO A 99 -4.47 28.67 17.59
N LEU A 100 -3.41 28.29 16.85
CA LEU A 100 -2.50 27.21 17.25
C LEU A 100 -1.59 27.58 18.44
N ASP A 101 -1.40 28.87 18.68
CA ASP A 101 -0.65 29.42 19.79
C ASP A 101 -1.48 29.62 21.06
N ASP A 102 -2.82 29.47 20.98
CA ASP A 102 -3.71 29.54 22.14
C ASP A 102 -3.77 28.16 22.86
N PRO A 103 -3.35 28.07 24.13
CA PRO A 103 -3.57 26.90 24.99
C PRO A 103 -4.99 26.32 24.95
N ARG A 104 -6.01 27.17 24.88
CA ARG A 104 -7.42 26.77 24.93
C ARG A 104 -7.83 25.93 23.73
N THR A 105 -7.23 26.19 22.57
CA THR A 105 -7.42 25.39 21.36
C THR A 105 -7.01 23.94 21.61
N TRP A 106 -5.86 23.73 22.24
CA TRP A 106 -5.33 22.40 22.52
C TRP A 106 -6.04 21.69 23.66
N GLU A 107 -6.54 22.43 24.66
CA GLU A 107 -7.42 21.89 25.69
C GLU A 107 -8.75 21.40 25.11
N ALA A 108 -9.35 22.16 24.19
CA ALA A 108 -10.57 21.75 23.47
C ALA A 108 -10.32 20.50 22.62
N LEU A 109 -9.19 20.44 21.90
CA LEU A 109 -8.78 19.25 21.15
C LEU A 109 -8.54 18.05 22.07
N ALA A 110 -7.89 18.24 23.23
CA ALA A 110 -7.64 17.19 24.19
C ALA A 110 -8.93 16.57 24.74
N ALA A 111 -9.99 17.38 24.91
CA ALA A 111 -11.30 16.89 25.36
C ALA A 111 -11.98 15.95 24.36
N GLU A 112 -11.63 16.03 23.07
CA GLU A 112 -12.17 15.20 22.00
C GLU A 112 -11.31 13.96 21.69
N VAL A 113 -10.10 13.91 22.24
CA VAL A 113 -9.15 12.83 22.02
C VAL A 113 -9.29 11.81 23.15
N HIS A 114 -9.72 10.60 22.81
CA HIS A 114 -9.73 9.48 23.75
C HIS A 114 -8.37 8.79 23.77
N GLY A 115 -7.58 9.04 24.82
CA GLY A 115 -6.26 8.44 25.01
C GLY A 115 -5.16 9.19 24.26
N PHE A 116 -5.02 8.94 22.95
CA PHE A 116 -3.90 9.44 22.14
C PHE A 116 -4.35 10.07 20.83
N ALA A 117 -3.65 11.14 20.44
CA ALA A 117 -3.79 11.78 19.13
C ALA A 117 -2.50 11.62 18.32
N LEU A 118 -2.67 11.35 17.03
CA LEU A 118 -1.60 11.45 16.04
C LEU A 118 -1.60 12.87 15.48
N LEU A 119 -0.55 13.63 15.73
CA LEU A 119 -0.30 14.94 15.11
C LEU A 119 0.50 14.72 13.83
N ALA A 120 -0.02 15.18 12.69
CA ALA A 120 0.65 15.04 11.41
C ALA A 120 0.54 16.32 10.57
N SER A 121 1.67 16.75 10.01
CA SER A 121 1.65 17.76 8.95
C SER A 121 1.29 17.12 7.60
N VAL A 122 0.86 17.96 6.65
CA VAL A 122 0.44 17.52 5.31
C VAL A 122 1.55 17.69 4.25
N ASN A 123 2.80 17.82 4.66
CA ASN A 123 3.98 17.90 3.78
C ASN A 123 4.78 16.59 3.74
N SER A 124 4.09 15.45 3.81
CA SER A 124 4.75 14.15 3.84
C SER A 124 3.92 13.02 3.25
N VAL A 125 4.60 11.95 2.87
CA VAL A 125 4.02 10.68 2.44
C VAL A 125 4.60 9.57 3.30
N PHE A 126 3.74 8.68 3.79
CA PHE A 126 4.14 7.58 4.65
C PHE A 126 3.34 6.32 4.39
N SER A 127 3.85 5.18 4.86
CA SER A 127 3.19 3.90 4.68
C SER A 127 2.08 3.66 5.70
N ARG A 128 1.09 2.86 5.29
CA ARG A 128 0.09 2.29 6.20
C ARG A 128 0.74 1.53 7.36
N GLY A 129 1.77 0.73 7.07
CA GLY A 129 2.48 -0.07 8.06
C GLY A 129 3.09 0.76 9.19
N LEU A 130 3.62 1.96 8.88
CA LEU A 130 4.15 2.87 9.89
C LEU A 130 3.07 3.27 10.90
N ILE A 131 1.89 3.66 10.43
CA ILE A 131 0.79 4.08 11.31
C ILE A 131 0.26 2.89 12.11
N GLU A 132 0.13 1.71 11.51
CA GLU A 132 -0.24 0.50 12.26
C GLU A 132 0.78 0.13 13.33
N ARG A 133 2.07 0.33 13.06
CA ARG A 133 3.13 0.15 14.05
C ARG A 133 2.98 1.15 15.19
N LEU A 134 2.78 2.43 14.89
CA LEU A 134 2.54 3.46 15.91
C LEU A 134 1.34 3.10 16.78
N ARG A 135 0.22 2.68 16.19
CA ARG A 135 -0.98 2.23 16.92
C ARG A 135 -0.72 1.05 17.86
N ARG A 136 0.23 0.17 17.54
CA ARG A 136 0.62 -0.98 18.37
C ARG A 136 1.62 -0.63 19.46
N GLU A 137 2.47 0.37 19.22
CA GLU A 137 3.55 0.76 20.14
C GLU A 137 3.13 1.85 21.16
N VAL A 138 1.93 2.41 21.04
CA VAL A 138 1.40 3.38 22.00
C VAL A 138 1.33 2.80 23.41
N GLN A 139 1.85 3.55 24.39
CA GLN A 139 1.84 3.21 25.82
C GLN A 139 1.33 4.39 26.65
N ASP A 140 0.57 4.10 27.71
CA ASP A 140 -0.03 5.10 28.60
C ASP A 140 1.01 6.11 29.12
N GLY A 141 0.76 7.39 28.83
CA GLY A 141 1.59 8.50 29.27
C GLY A 141 2.90 8.71 28.48
N GLN A 142 3.18 7.92 27.45
CA GLN A 142 4.35 8.12 26.58
C GLN A 142 3.99 8.83 25.28
N ALA A 143 4.83 9.79 24.88
CA ALA A 143 4.79 10.38 23.55
C ALA A 143 5.70 9.61 22.59
N ILE A 144 5.27 9.42 21.34
CA ILE A 144 6.08 8.76 20.31
C ILE A 144 6.54 9.78 19.29
N VAL A 145 7.85 9.86 19.07
CA VAL A 145 8.47 10.68 18.03
C VAL A 145 9.00 9.77 16.93
N VAL A 146 8.64 10.06 15.69
CA VAL A 146 9.10 9.31 14.53
C VAL A 146 10.40 9.95 14.02
N SER A 147 11.48 9.17 13.93
CA SER A 147 12.76 9.64 13.42
C SER A 147 13.08 9.00 12.07
N GLN A 148 13.69 9.79 11.17
CA GLN A 148 14.25 9.26 9.94
C GLN A 148 15.75 9.01 10.16
N ALA A 149 16.17 7.75 10.07
CA ALA A 149 17.59 7.42 10.16
C ALA A 149 18.35 8.10 9.00
N SER A 150 19.20 9.07 9.34
CA SER A 150 20.27 9.51 8.44
C SER A 150 21.29 8.38 8.35
N GLN A 151 21.87 8.13 7.19
CA GLN A 151 22.91 7.11 7.04
C GLN A 151 24.04 7.35 8.05
N GLY A 152 24.10 6.52 9.10
CA GLY A 152 25.21 6.45 10.06
C GLY A 152 24.90 7.01 11.46
N GLN A 153 24.89 6.11 12.45
CA GLN A 153 25.38 6.35 13.82
C GLN A 153 24.71 7.42 14.72
N VAL A 154 23.39 7.64 14.66
CA VAL A 154 22.73 8.66 15.52
C VAL A 154 21.84 8.09 16.65
N ASP A 155 21.47 6.81 16.60
CA ASP A 155 20.46 6.23 17.51
C ASP A 155 20.90 6.12 18.99
N GLN A 156 22.18 5.87 19.27
CA GLN A 156 22.66 5.81 20.67
C GLN A 156 22.84 7.21 21.29
N PHE A 157 23.12 8.23 20.49
CA PHE A 157 23.49 9.56 20.99
C PHE A 157 22.28 10.38 21.45
N MET A 158 21.09 10.19 20.88
CA MET A 158 19.87 10.93 21.28
C MET A 158 19.31 10.40 22.61
N VAL A 159 19.27 9.08 22.78
CA VAL A 159 18.88 8.44 24.05
C VAL A 159 19.94 8.69 25.13
N GLN A 160 21.24 8.69 24.79
CA GLN A 160 22.30 9.04 25.74
C GLN A 160 22.38 10.53 26.08
N SER A 161 22.10 11.46 25.15
CA SER A 161 22.12 12.90 25.47
C SER A 161 20.87 13.35 26.25
N LEU A 162 19.71 12.72 25.99
CA LEU A 162 18.52 12.87 26.83
C LEU A 162 18.70 12.22 28.21
N ARG A 163 19.35 11.04 28.32
CA ARG A 163 19.66 10.41 29.63
C ARG A 163 20.82 11.05 30.38
N ALA A 164 21.89 11.50 29.71
CA ALA A 164 23.08 12.06 30.35
C ALA A 164 22.80 13.42 31.00
N LYS A 165 21.83 14.18 30.47
CA LYS A 165 21.35 15.43 31.09
C LYS A 165 20.53 15.21 32.38
N VAL A 166 20.09 13.99 32.68
CA VAL A 166 19.32 13.66 33.89
C VAL A 166 20.23 13.35 35.09
N HIS A 167 21.55 13.15 34.88
CA HIS A 167 22.46 12.63 35.93
C HIS A 167 23.45 13.66 36.52
N SER A 168 23.41 14.95 36.14
CA SER A 168 24.33 15.97 36.69
C SER A 168 23.63 16.87 37.71
N ASP A 169 23.85 16.57 38.99
CA ASP A 169 23.23 17.17 40.18
C ASP A 169 23.82 18.54 40.59
N ARG A 170 24.00 19.46 39.63
CA ARG A 170 24.34 20.87 39.95
C ARG A 170 23.65 21.84 38.99
N PRO A 171 22.85 22.80 39.50
CA PRO A 171 22.14 23.76 38.68
C PRO A 171 23.13 24.82 38.21
N THR A 172 23.74 24.59 37.06
CA THR A 172 24.31 25.68 36.26
C THR A 172 23.28 26.02 35.19
N SER A 173 23.07 27.30 34.94
CA SER A 173 22.03 27.80 34.03
C SER A 173 22.16 27.15 32.64
N PHE A 174 21.18 26.35 32.21
CA PHE A 174 21.24 25.67 30.92
C PHE A 174 19.94 25.83 30.14
N ALA A 175 20.09 26.33 28.91
CA ALA A 175 19.03 26.47 27.92
C ALA A 175 18.41 25.11 27.54
N PRO A 176 17.11 25.07 27.19
CA PRO A 176 16.41 23.84 26.84
C PRO A 176 17.05 23.12 25.64
N PRO A 177 16.92 21.78 25.56
CA PRO A 177 17.48 21.00 24.47
C PRO A 177 16.81 21.36 23.13
N ARG A 178 17.44 22.26 22.36
CA ARG A 178 16.97 22.61 21.02
C ARG A 178 17.04 21.37 20.11
N PHE A 179 15.88 20.90 19.67
CA PHE A 179 15.76 19.85 18.65
C PHE A 179 16.44 20.23 17.32
N ASP A 180 16.79 21.51 17.11
CA ASP A 180 17.60 22.01 15.99
C ASP A 180 19.03 21.47 15.94
N SER A 181 19.59 21.02 17.07
CA SER A 181 21.02 20.70 17.20
C SER A 181 21.41 19.25 16.93
N LEU A 182 20.43 18.37 16.68
CA LEU A 182 20.67 16.96 16.42
C LEU A 182 20.52 16.67 14.93
N ALA A 183 21.54 16.06 14.32
CA ALA A 183 21.57 15.61 12.92
C ALA A 183 20.54 14.51 12.55
N LEU A 184 19.50 14.34 13.38
CA LEU A 184 18.33 13.49 13.19
C LEU A 184 17.20 14.33 12.57
N ARG A 185 16.82 14.03 11.33
CA ARG A 185 15.59 14.60 10.74
C ARG A 185 14.39 13.96 11.43
N VAL A 186 13.77 14.69 12.36
CA VAL A 186 12.51 14.30 12.98
C VAL A 186 11.40 14.36 11.91
N ALA A 187 10.60 13.30 11.82
CA ALA A 187 9.44 13.31 10.94
C ALA A 187 8.37 14.23 11.52
N GLU A 188 7.60 14.89 10.67
CA GLU A 188 6.47 15.74 11.05
C GLU A 188 5.24 14.90 11.45
N LEU A 189 5.48 13.87 12.25
CA LEU A 189 4.52 12.84 12.65
C LEU A 189 4.83 12.43 14.09
N VAL A 190 3.91 12.73 15.00
CA VAL A 190 4.09 12.53 16.45
C VAL A 190 2.82 11.95 17.04
N VAL A 191 2.95 11.03 17.99
CA VAL A 191 1.83 10.56 18.82
C VAL A 191 1.94 11.20 20.19
N VAL A 192 0.88 11.88 20.63
CA VAL A 192 0.83 12.47 21.97
C VAL A 192 -0.39 11.97 22.73
N PRO A 193 -0.26 11.68 24.04
CA PRO A 193 -1.41 11.44 24.91
C PRO A 193 -2.18 12.75 25.14
N ALA A 194 -3.50 12.67 25.26
CA ALA A 194 -4.38 13.81 25.51
C ALA A 194 -4.02 14.56 26.81
N SER A 195 -3.45 13.86 27.80
CA SER A 195 -3.01 14.44 29.06
C SER A 195 -1.83 15.40 28.91
N LEU A 196 -0.97 15.25 27.90
CA LEU A 196 0.08 16.23 27.63
C LEU A 196 -0.50 17.49 26.97
N MET A 197 -1.51 17.34 26.12
CA MET A 197 -2.16 18.44 25.41
C MET A 197 -2.89 19.41 26.36
N SER A 198 -3.41 18.93 27.49
CA SER A 198 -4.17 19.74 28.46
C SER A 198 -3.32 20.46 29.51
N THR A 199 -1.99 20.26 29.54
CA THR A 199 -1.09 20.87 30.55
C THR A 199 -0.59 22.27 30.18
N THR A 200 -1.25 22.93 29.23
CA THR A 200 -0.82 24.18 28.58
C THR A 200 -0.98 25.45 29.40
N ASN A 201 -1.57 25.38 30.59
CA ASN A 201 -1.87 26.55 31.43
C ASN A 201 -0.66 27.41 31.89
N GLN A 202 0.59 27.05 31.56
CA GLN A 202 1.80 27.72 32.08
C GLN A 202 2.89 28.04 31.06
N ALA A 203 2.68 27.78 29.77
CA ALA A 203 3.77 27.92 28.79
C ALA A 203 3.48 29.06 27.79
N VAL A 204 4.35 30.07 27.79
CA VAL A 204 4.33 31.13 26.78
C VAL A 204 4.75 30.51 25.45
N SER A 205 3.81 30.31 24.53
CA SER A 205 4.14 29.85 23.17
C SER A 205 4.70 31.03 22.36
N GLU A 206 5.69 30.76 21.51
CA GLU A 206 6.11 31.76 20.51
C GLU A 206 4.93 32.02 19.55
N LYS A 207 4.70 33.30 19.26
CA LYS A 207 3.52 33.76 18.52
C LYS A 207 3.38 33.01 17.18
N GLY A 208 2.27 32.28 17.01
CA GLY A 208 1.98 31.49 15.81
C GLY A 208 2.59 30.09 15.71
N SER A 209 3.29 29.59 16.75
CA SER A 209 3.83 28.21 16.75
C SER A 209 3.09 27.30 17.75
N PRO A 210 2.85 26.03 17.41
CA PRO A 210 2.15 25.10 18.29
C PRO A 210 3.03 24.69 19.48
N PRO A 211 2.46 24.46 20.68
CA PRO A 211 3.20 24.13 21.91
C PRO A 211 3.80 22.70 21.92
N ILE A 212 3.77 21.99 20.79
CA ILE A 212 4.16 20.58 20.66
C ILE A 212 5.62 20.36 21.08
N HIS A 213 6.52 21.26 20.69
CA HIS A 213 7.94 21.18 21.05
C HIS A 213 8.12 21.16 22.57
N GLN A 214 7.42 22.04 23.28
CA GLN A 214 7.50 22.15 24.74
C GLN A 214 6.93 20.91 25.45
N TRP A 215 5.86 20.32 24.90
CA TRP A 215 5.32 19.05 25.41
C TRP A 215 6.34 17.91 25.28
N LEU A 216 7.02 17.83 24.15
CA LEU A 216 8.03 16.80 23.92
C LEU A 216 9.28 17.01 24.77
N GLU A 217 9.73 18.24 24.97
CA GLU A 217 10.84 18.55 25.88
C GLU A 217 10.52 18.14 27.33
N ARG A 218 9.31 18.46 27.81
CA ARG A 218 8.85 18.04 29.15
C ARG A 218 8.75 16.52 29.26
N ALA A 219 8.09 15.88 28.30
CA ALA A 219 7.98 14.42 28.27
C ALA A 219 9.36 13.74 28.18
N ALA A 220 10.31 14.34 27.47
CA ALA A 220 11.67 13.82 27.37
C ALA A 220 12.43 13.94 28.69
N THR A 221 12.25 15.07 29.39
CA THR A 221 12.80 15.29 30.74
C THR A 221 12.28 14.24 31.72
N ASP A 222 11.01 13.87 31.60
CA ASP A 222 10.36 12.85 32.43
C ASP A 222 10.66 11.40 31.98
N GLY A 223 11.47 11.20 30.93
CA GLY A 223 11.76 9.87 30.37
C GLY A 223 10.55 9.20 29.69
N ARG A 224 9.54 9.98 29.29
CA ARG A 224 8.27 9.56 28.70
C ARG A 224 8.22 9.73 27.17
N VAL A 225 9.38 9.81 26.50
CA VAL A 225 9.46 9.85 25.03
C VAL A 225 10.01 8.55 24.49
N HIS A 226 9.26 7.92 23.60
CA HIS A 226 9.66 6.75 22.82
C HIS A 226 9.97 7.17 21.39
N VAL A 227 11.11 6.73 20.85
CA VAL A 227 11.56 7.11 19.50
C VAL A 227 11.42 5.92 18.57
N VAL A 228 10.66 6.10 17.49
CA VAL A 228 10.46 5.08 16.46
C VAL A 228 11.24 5.46 15.21
N SER A 229 12.32 4.71 14.96
CA SER A 229 13.12 4.85 13.75
C SER A 229 12.43 4.20 12.55
N VAL A 230 12.41 4.95 11.45
CA VAL A 230 11.80 4.56 10.18
C VAL A 230 12.87 3.92 9.28
N GLU A 231 12.77 2.62 9.06
CA GLU A 231 13.65 1.88 8.16
C GLU A 231 13.05 1.70 6.76
N ALA A 232 13.82 2.02 5.72
CA ALA A 232 13.37 1.93 4.33
C ALA A 232 12.99 0.51 3.85
N LYS A 233 13.38 -0.55 4.58
CA LYS A 233 13.25 -1.95 4.13
C LYS A 233 12.05 -2.72 4.69
N GLN A 234 11.37 -2.27 5.75
CA GLN A 234 10.36 -3.09 6.46
C GLN A 234 8.90 -2.63 6.26
N GLY A 235 8.56 -1.98 5.13
CA GLY A 235 7.20 -1.48 4.91
C GLY A 235 6.77 -0.35 5.87
N ASN A 236 7.67 0.12 6.72
CA ASN A 236 7.50 1.22 7.68
C ASN A 236 8.34 2.39 7.21
N TRP A 237 7.79 3.23 6.33
CA TRP A 237 8.55 4.30 5.69
C TRP A 237 7.82 5.64 5.76
N TYR A 238 8.60 6.71 5.75
CA TYR A 238 8.17 8.11 5.81
C TYR A 238 9.04 8.93 4.85
N GLN A 239 8.45 9.89 4.15
CA GLN A 239 9.14 10.81 3.25
C GLN A 239 8.53 12.21 3.38
N SER A 240 9.34 13.17 3.81
CA SER A 240 8.94 14.57 3.76
C SER A 240 9.01 15.10 2.32
N VAL A 241 8.08 16.00 1.99
CA VAL A 241 7.92 16.66 0.70
C VAL A 241 7.78 18.15 0.95
N ARG A 242 8.89 18.88 0.87
CA ARG A 242 8.92 20.34 1.10
C ARG A 242 9.17 21.10 -0.20
N THR A 243 9.99 20.51 -1.07
CA THR A 243 10.39 21.07 -2.36
C THR A 243 9.86 20.26 -3.53
N LEU A 244 9.82 20.84 -4.73
CA LEU A 244 9.47 20.12 -5.95
C LEU A 244 10.42 18.94 -6.24
N SER A 245 11.69 19.03 -5.86
CA SER A 245 12.62 17.89 -5.97
C SER A 245 12.22 16.72 -5.06
N ASP A 246 11.62 16.99 -3.90
CA ASP A 246 11.17 15.93 -2.99
C ASP A 246 9.96 15.17 -3.55
N VAL A 247 9.16 15.80 -4.42
CA VAL A 247 8.04 15.14 -5.10
C VAL A 247 8.55 13.92 -5.86
N GLN A 248 9.61 14.07 -6.66
CA GLN A 248 10.19 12.96 -7.44
C GLN A 248 10.70 11.83 -6.52
N VAL A 249 11.29 12.19 -5.38
CA VAL A 249 11.76 11.22 -4.37
C VAL A 249 10.58 10.48 -3.74
N ALA A 250 9.51 11.20 -3.40
CA ALA A 250 8.28 10.62 -2.85
C ALA A 250 7.57 9.70 -3.85
N GLU A 251 7.49 10.08 -5.13
CA GLU A 251 6.98 9.21 -6.19
C GLU A 251 7.80 7.92 -6.29
N LYS A 252 9.13 8.03 -6.39
CA LYS A 252 10.02 6.86 -6.45
C LYS A 252 9.81 5.95 -5.23
N LYS A 253 9.61 6.52 -4.06
CA LYS A 253 9.35 5.77 -2.82
C LYS A 253 7.99 5.08 -2.83
N LEU A 254 6.94 5.75 -3.30
CA LEU A 254 5.61 5.17 -3.51
C LEU A 254 5.66 3.99 -4.48
N PHE A 255 6.28 4.14 -5.66
CA PHE A 255 6.45 3.04 -6.62
C PHE A 255 7.28 1.87 -6.07
N ASN A 256 8.27 2.16 -5.22
CA ASN A 256 9.02 1.12 -4.52
C ASN A 256 8.23 0.50 -3.36
N SER A 257 7.22 1.17 -2.82
CA SER A 257 6.35 0.60 -1.77
C SER A 257 5.32 -0.38 -2.31
N LEU A 258 5.01 -0.30 -3.62
CA LEU A 258 4.14 -1.27 -4.29
C LEU A 258 4.75 -2.66 -4.37
N LYS A 259 6.03 -2.85 -3.97
CA LYS A 259 6.69 -4.16 -4.03
C LYS A 259 6.01 -5.11 -3.06
N GLY A 260 5.24 -6.06 -3.59
CA GLY A 260 4.77 -7.19 -2.81
C GLY A 260 5.97 -8.03 -2.39
N GLU A 261 5.92 -8.60 -1.18
CA GLU A 261 6.95 -9.53 -0.69
C GLU A 261 7.05 -10.80 -1.57
N PHE A 262 6.06 -11.06 -2.42
CA PHE A 262 5.88 -12.33 -3.15
C PHE A 262 5.55 -12.13 -4.64
N GLU A 263 6.24 -11.21 -5.30
CA GLU A 263 6.20 -11.12 -6.77
C GLU A 263 7.05 -12.23 -7.42
N GLY A 264 6.53 -12.80 -8.52
CA GLY A 264 7.21 -13.77 -9.37
C GLY A 264 8.54 -13.24 -9.91
N PHE A 265 9.39 -14.14 -10.41
CA PHE A 265 10.73 -13.75 -10.86
C PHE A 265 10.67 -12.73 -12.01
N VAL A 266 9.80 -12.98 -13.00
CA VAL A 266 9.64 -12.08 -14.15
C VAL A 266 9.09 -10.72 -13.71
N ASP A 267 8.10 -10.71 -12.83
CA ASP A 267 7.50 -9.48 -12.33
C ASP A 267 8.53 -8.59 -11.64
N ARG A 268 9.37 -9.21 -10.80
CA ARG A 268 10.39 -8.52 -10.02
C ARG A 268 11.46 -7.84 -10.89
N TYR A 269 11.92 -8.50 -11.95
CA TYR A 269 13.09 -8.07 -12.71
C TYR A 269 12.77 -7.36 -14.03
N PHE A 270 11.67 -7.74 -14.68
CA PHE A 270 11.31 -7.25 -16.01
C PHE A 270 10.02 -6.41 -15.99
N ASN A 271 8.86 -7.03 -15.71
CA ASN A 271 7.57 -6.37 -15.91
C ASN A 271 7.48 -5.06 -15.13
N ARG A 272 8.03 -4.99 -13.92
CA ARG A 272 7.94 -3.77 -13.10
C ARG A 272 8.81 -2.61 -13.51
N LYS A 273 9.88 -2.84 -14.28
CA LYS A 273 10.63 -1.72 -14.85
C LYS A 273 9.80 -1.04 -15.94
N VAL A 274 9.12 -1.86 -16.74
CA VAL A 274 8.31 -1.42 -17.87
C VAL A 274 6.95 -0.88 -17.39
N SER A 275 6.28 -1.58 -16.48
CA SER A 275 4.96 -1.21 -15.94
C SER A 275 5.00 0.20 -15.36
N ARG A 276 6.02 0.56 -14.57
CA ARG A 276 6.17 1.91 -13.99
C ARG A 276 6.09 3.04 -15.00
N TRP A 277 6.61 2.82 -16.21
CA TRP A 277 6.52 3.82 -17.28
C TRP A 277 5.07 3.94 -17.76
N PHE A 278 4.40 2.81 -18.03
CA PHE A 278 2.99 2.77 -18.39
C PHE A 278 2.06 3.27 -17.28
N THR A 279 2.30 2.93 -16.00
CA THR A 279 1.53 3.43 -14.86
C THR A 279 1.57 4.96 -14.81
N ARG A 280 2.75 5.57 -14.99
CA ARG A 280 2.88 7.03 -15.04
C ARG A 280 2.07 7.62 -16.19
N LEU A 281 2.15 7.00 -17.37
CA LEU A 281 1.38 7.42 -18.53
C LEU A 281 -0.14 7.32 -18.28
N PHE A 282 -0.61 6.20 -17.73
CA PHE A 282 -2.02 5.98 -17.41
C PHE A 282 -2.54 6.93 -16.34
N LEU A 283 -1.73 7.23 -15.32
CA LEU A 283 -2.05 8.24 -14.32
C LEU A 283 -2.13 9.64 -14.92
N ALA A 284 -1.20 9.98 -15.82
CA ALA A 284 -1.22 11.27 -16.52
C ALA A 284 -2.45 11.41 -17.45
N MET A 285 -2.89 10.31 -18.07
CA MET A 285 -4.11 10.26 -18.88
C MET A 285 -5.41 10.15 -18.05
N GLY A 286 -5.30 9.96 -16.73
CA GLY A 286 -6.47 9.82 -15.85
C GLY A 286 -7.27 8.53 -16.08
N LEU A 287 -6.65 7.47 -16.60
CA LEU A 287 -7.33 6.18 -16.81
C LEU A 287 -7.69 5.52 -15.47
N SER A 288 -8.90 4.95 -15.41
CA SER A 288 -9.33 4.16 -14.26
C SER A 288 -8.66 2.77 -14.26
N PRO A 289 -8.43 2.13 -13.10
CA PRO A 289 -7.90 0.76 -13.05
C PRO A 289 -8.70 -0.20 -13.93
N ASN A 290 -10.02 -0.19 -13.83
CA ASN A 290 -10.89 -1.07 -14.61
C ASN A 290 -10.73 -0.86 -16.12
N SER A 291 -10.49 0.37 -16.57
CA SER A 291 -10.21 0.66 -17.99
C SER A 291 -8.88 0.06 -18.44
N ILE A 292 -7.88 0.06 -17.56
CA ILE A 292 -6.57 -0.55 -17.82
C ILE A 292 -6.70 -2.07 -17.87
N THR A 293 -7.46 -2.68 -16.95
CA THR A 293 -7.76 -4.13 -16.97
C THR A 293 -8.43 -4.54 -18.29
N VAL A 294 -9.45 -3.79 -18.74
CA VAL A 294 -10.12 -4.06 -20.02
C VAL A 294 -9.16 -3.91 -21.20
N LEU A 295 -8.30 -2.89 -21.19
CA LEU A 295 -7.28 -2.69 -22.21
C LEU A 295 -6.30 -3.87 -22.27
N ALA A 296 -5.80 -4.34 -21.13
CA ALA A 296 -4.94 -5.51 -21.04
C ALA A 296 -5.63 -6.76 -21.62
N GLY A 297 -6.90 -6.98 -21.22
CA GLY A 297 -7.73 -8.06 -21.75
C GLY A 297 -7.88 -8.02 -23.28
N LEU A 298 -8.16 -6.84 -23.85
CA LEU A 298 -8.28 -6.66 -25.30
C LEU A 298 -6.96 -6.94 -26.03
N VAL A 299 -5.84 -6.46 -25.51
CA VAL A 299 -4.50 -6.75 -26.09
C VAL A 299 -4.21 -8.25 -26.01
N GLY A 300 -4.57 -8.92 -24.91
CA GLY A 300 -4.44 -10.36 -24.75
C GLY A 300 -5.29 -11.16 -25.75
N LEU A 301 -6.53 -10.74 -26.00
CA LEU A 301 -7.39 -11.36 -27.02
C LEU A 301 -6.87 -11.16 -28.44
N LEU A 302 -6.28 -10.00 -28.74
CA LEU A 302 -5.60 -9.77 -30.02
C LEU A 302 -4.38 -10.69 -30.18
N ALA A 303 -3.62 -10.92 -29.11
CA ALA A 303 -2.54 -11.90 -29.12
C ALA A 303 -3.06 -13.32 -29.40
N ALA A 304 -4.16 -13.73 -28.76
CA ALA A 304 -4.80 -15.02 -29.02
C ALA A 304 -5.21 -15.19 -30.50
N ALA A 305 -5.80 -14.16 -31.10
CA ALA A 305 -6.13 -14.16 -32.52
C ALA A 305 -4.88 -14.29 -33.41
N GLY A 306 -3.78 -13.62 -33.05
CA GLY A 306 -2.49 -13.73 -33.74
C GLY A 306 -1.92 -15.15 -33.73
N PHE A 307 -1.99 -15.87 -32.60
CA PHE A 307 -1.58 -17.28 -32.55
C PHE A 307 -2.40 -18.17 -33.49
N GLY A 308 -3.69 -17.85 -33.68
CA GLY A 308 -4.58 -18.55 -34.61
C GLY A 308 -4.14 -18.51 -36.08
N MET A 309 -3.24 -17.60 -36.46
CA MET A 309 -2.74 -17.53 -37.84
C MET A 309 -1.80 -18.68 -38.20
N GLY A 310 -1.25 -19.40 -37.22
CA GLY A 310 -0.44 -20.60 -37.43
C GLY A 310 0.95 -20.39 -38.07
N THR A 311 1.36 -19.16 -38.35
CA THR A 311 2.70 -18.87 -38.90
C THR A 311 3.70 -18.51 -37.80
N TYR A 312 4.98 -18.86 -38.00
CA TYR A 312 6.05 -18.58 -37.02
C TYR A 312 6.16 -17.08 -36.67
N SER A 313 6.16 -16.20 -37.68
CA SER A 313 6.25 -14.76 -37.46
C SER A 313 5.03 -14.21 -36.69
N ALA A 314 3.83 -14.69 -36.99
CA ALA A 314 2.62 -14.33 -36.24
C ALA A 314 2.69 -14.84 -34.80
N GLY A 315 3.24 -16.04 -34.57
CA GLY A 315 3.45 -16.59 -33.22
C GLY A 315 4.38 -15.73 -32.35
N ILE A 316 5.50 -15.22 -32.91
CA ILE A 316 6.39 -14.30 -32.19
C ILE A 316 5.67 -13.00 -31.86
N VAL A 317 4.99 -12.39 -32.84
CA VAL A 317 4.28 -11.11 -32.64
C VAL A 317 3.16 -11.29 -31.61
N ALA A 318 2.41 -12.38 -31.68
CA ALA A 318 1.37 -12.73 -30.71
C ALA A 318 1.95 -12.90 -29.29
N ALA A 319 3.08 -13.58 -29.15
CA ALA A 319 3.73 -13.75 -27.85
C ALA A 319 4.23 -12.43 -27.27
N LEU A 320 4.78 -11.53 -28.10
CA LEU A 320 5.17 -10.18 -27.68
C LEU A 320 3.96 -9.34 -27.27
N LEU A 321 2.84 -9.43 -27.99
CA LEU A 321 1.59 -8.77 -27.62
C LEU A 321 1.04 -9.31 -26.30
N PHE A 322 1.11 -10.62 -26.07
CA PHE A 322 0.70 -11.21 -24.80
C PHE A 322 1.61 -10.78 -23.64
N GLN A 323 2.92 -10.69 -23.87
CA GLN A 323 3.84 -10.12 -22.88
C GLN A 323 3.50 -8.66 -22.57
N LEU A 324 3.15 -7.87 -23.59
CA LEU A 324 2.70 -6.50 -23.40
C LEU A 324 1.40 -6.44 -22.59
N ALA A 325 0.43 -7.32 -22.89
CA ALA A 325 -0.81 -7.43 -22.12
C ALA A 325 -0.51 -7.69 -20.64
N ALA A 326 0.39 -8.63 -20.32
CA ALA A 326 0.80 -8.92 -18.94
C ALA A 326 1.45 -7.71 -18.24
N VAL A 327 2.23 -6.90 -18.96
CA VAL A 327 2.82 -5.66 -18.42
C VAL A 327 1.76 -4.59 -18.15
N ILE A 328 0.80 -4.41 -19.07
CA ILE A 328 -0.32 -3.47 -18.92
C ILE A 328 -1.19 -3.90 -17.75
N ASP A 329 -1.43 -5.20 -17.62
CA ASP A 329 -2.20 -5.77 -16.53
C ASP A 329 -1.60 -5.42 -15.16
N CYS A 330 -0.28 -5.55 -14.97
CA CYS A 330 0.38 -5.08 -13.74
C CYS A 330 0.10 -3.61 -13.40
N CYS A 331 -0.17 -2.77 -14.41
CA CYS A 331 -0.40 -1.35 -14.19
C CYS A 331 -1.75 -1.07 -13.52
N ASP A 332 -2.77 -1.91 -13.68
CA ASP A 332 -4.10 -1.63 -13.14
C ASP A 332 -4.09 -1.61 -11.59
N GLY A 333 -3.42 -2.57 -10.97
CA GLY A 333 -3.28 -2.72 -9.55
C GLY A 333 -2.27 -1.72 -8.98
N GLU A 334 -1.25 -1.35 -9.76
CA GLU A 334 -0.35 -0.25 -9.41
C GLU A 334 -1.12 1.08 -9.37
N VAL A 335 -1.91 1.41 -10.39
CA VAL A 335 -2.78 2.60 -10.41
C VAL A 335 -3.80 2.55 -9.27
N ALA A 336 -4.46 1.41 -9.06
CA ALA A 336 -5.46 1.27 -8.01
C ALA A 336 -4.87 1.53 -6.62
N ARG A 337 -3.71 0.93 -6.31
CA ARG A 337 -3.02 1.13 -5.02
C ARG A 337 -2.47 2.55 -4.84
N LEU A 338 -1.91 3.14 -5.90
CA LEU A 338 -1.37 4.49 -5.85
C LEU A 338 -2.46 5.55 -5.69
N THR A 339 -3.65 5.30 -6.25
CA THR A 339 -4.78 6.22 -6.25
C THR A 339 -5.88 5.86 -5.23
N PHE A 340 -5.66 4.83 -4.41
CA PHE A 340 -6.60 4.34 -3.40
C PHE A 340 -7.98 3.96 -3.97
N THR A 341 -8.03 3.41 -5.19
CA THR A 341 -9.25 3.01 -5.90
C THR A 341 -9.37 1.50 -6.09
N GLU A 342 -8.71 0.71 -5.26
CA GLU A 342 -8.94 -0.74 -5.22
C GLU A 342 -10.42 -1.02 -4.92
N SER A 343 -11.01 -1.97 -5.64
CA SER A 343 -12.41 -2.35 -5.47
C SER A 343 -12.61 -3.85 -5.65
N PRO A 344 -13.62 -4.45 -5.00
CA PRO A 344 -13.95 -5.87 -5.21
C PRO A 344 -14.33 -6.18 -6.66
N LEU A 345 -15.02 -5.24 -7.33
CA LEU A 345 -15.37 -5.37 -8.74
C LEU A 345 -14.13 -5.38 -9.63
N GLY A 346 -13.17 -4.48 -9.38
CA GLY A 346 -11.91 -4.45 -10.14
C GLY A 346 -11.11 -5.74 -9.96
N ALA A 347 -10.99 -6.24 -8.72
CA ALA A 347 -10.32 -7.51 -8.45
C ALA A 347 -11.01 -8.71 -9.12
N TRP A 348 -12.35 -8.73 -9.14
CA TRP A 348 -13.10 -9.76 -9.85
C TRP A 348 -12.91 -9.66 -11.38
N LEU A 349 -12.95 -8.45 -11.93
CA LEU A 349 -12.78 -8.21 -13.37
C LEU A 349 -11.39 -8.63 -13.86
N ASP A 350 -10.34 -8.31 -13.11
CA ASP A 350 -8.95 -8.71 -13.34
C ASP A 350 -8.84 -10.25 -13.43
N ILE A 351 -9.32 -10.96 -12.41
CA ILE A 351 -9.34 -12.43 -12.40
C ILE A 351 -10.09 -13.00 -13.61
N VAL A 352 -11.27 -12.48 -13.94
CA VAL A 352 -12.09 -13.02 -15.03
C VAL A 352 -11.44 -12.78 -16.38
N LEU A 353 -10.96 -11.55 -16.66
CA LEU A 353 -10.32 -11.23 -17.93
C LEU A 353 -9.01 -11.98 -18.12
N ASP A 354 -8.19 -12.12 -17.07
CA ASP A 354 -6.98 -12.94 -17.12
C ASP A 354 -7.32 -14.36 -17.58
N ASN A 355 -8.31 -15.02 -16.98
CA ASN A 355 -8.66 -16.39 -17.34
C ASN A 355 -9.26 -16.49 -18.76
N ILE A 356 -10.08 -15.52 -19.17
CA ILE A 356 -10.61 -15.46 -20.55
C ILE A 356 -9.46 -15.38 -21.55
N VAL A 357 -8.48 -14.50 -21.31
CA VAL A 357 -7.29 -14.36 -22.17
C VAL A 357 -6.49 -15.66 -22.21
N HIS A 358 -6.20 -16.29 -21.06
CA HIS A 358 -5.45 -17.55 -21.03
C HIS A 358 -6.15 -18.66 -21.84
N MET A 359 -7.46 -18.82 -21.65
CA MET A 359 -8.26 -19.79 -22.42
C MET A 359 -8.24 -19.47 -23.93
N ALA A 360 -8.36 -18.19 -24.29
CA ALA A 360 -8.29 -17.75 -25.68
C ALA A 360 -6.91 -18.01 -26.31
N ILE A 361 -5.82 -17.79 -25.57
CA ILE A 361 -4.45 -18.06 -26.02
C ILE A 361 -4.26 -19.56 -26.31
N PHE A 362 -4.72 -20.45 -25.43
CA PHE A 362 -4.66 -21.90 -25.67
C PHE A 362 -5.44 -22.30 -26.93
N ALA A 363 -6.65 -21.74 -27.09
CA ALA A 363 -7.47 -21.98 -28.27
C ALA A 363 -6.79 -21.45 -29.54
N GLY A 364 -6.23 -20.23 -29.51
CA GLY A 364 -5.52 -19.61 -30.62
C GLY A 364 -4.32 -20.45 -31.08
N ILE A 365 -3.47 -20.88 -30.14
CA ILE A 365 -2.33 -21.77 -30.44
C ILE A 365 -2.81 -23.07 -31.08
N ALA A 366 -3.84 -23.71 -30.50
CA ALA A 366 -4.36 -24.97 -31.04
C ALA A 366 -4.97 -24.82 -32.44
N VAL A 367 -5.70 -23.73 -32.71
CA VAL A 367 -6.24 -23.44 -34.05
C VAL A 367 -5.11 -23.20 -35.06
N GLY A 368 -4.07 -22.45 -34.68
CA GLY A 368 -2.91 -22.23 -35.54
C GLY A 368 -2.15 -23.52 -35.86
N LEU A 369 -1.99 -24.41 -34.88
CA LEU A 369 -1.36 -25.73 -35.07
C LEU A 369 -2.25 -26.69 -35.87
N TYR A 370 -3.57 -26.68 -35.63
CA TYR A 370 -4.53 -27.48 -36.38
C TYR A 370 -4.52 -27.11 -37.86
N THR A 371 -4.62 -25.80 -38.17
CA THR A 371 -4.70 -25.30 -39.54
C THR A 371 -3.45 -25.57 -40.38
N THR A 372 -2.29 -25.69 -39.74
CA THR A 372 -1.01 -26.00 -40.41
C THR A 372 -0.82 -27.50 -40.66
N HIS A 373 -1.55 -28.38 -39.97
CA HIS A 373 -1.39 -29.83 -40.04
C HIS A 373 -2.63 -30.55 -40.62
N ILE A 374 -3.58 -29.82 -41.20
CA ILE A 374 -4.83 -30.37 -41.76
C ILE A 374 -4.52 -31.55 -42.70
N GLY A 375 -5.13 -32.70 -42.43
CA GLY A 375 -4.99 -33.91 -43.26
C GLY A 375 -3.93 -34.91 -42.79
N GLN A 376 -3.27 -34.65 -41.66
CA GLN A 376 -2.48 -35.65 -40.94
C GLN A 376 -3.35 -36.44 -39.96
N ALA A 377 -2.98 -37.68 -39.64
CA ALA A 377 -3.79 -38.56 -38.77
C ALA A 377 -4.01 -38.01 -37.35
N ASP A 378 -3.10 -37.16 -36.87
CA ASP A 378 -3.08 -36.60 -35.51
C ASP A 378 -3.39 -35.09 -35.47
N ASP A 379 -4.02 -34.55 -36.53
CA ASP A 379 -4.33 -33.12 -36.63
C ASP A 379 -5.23 -32.60 -35.50
N TRP A 380 -6.12 -33.43 -34.96
CA TRP A 380 -7.01 -33.09 -33.84
C TRP A 380 -6.31 -32.94 -32.47
N VAL A 381 -5.07 -33.42 -32.31
CA VAL A 381 -4.38 -33.49 -31.01
C VAL A 381 -4.21 -32.10 -30.35
N PRO A 382 -3.77 -31.04 -31.04
CA PRO A 382 -3.69 -29.70 -30.46
C PRO A 382 -5.04 -29.19 -29.93
N LEU A 383 -6.15 -29.48 -30.61
CA LEU A 383 -7.48 -29.08 -30.15
C LEU A 383 -7.86 -29.79 -28.85
N ALA A 384 -7.56 -31.09 -28.74
CA ALA A 384 -7.79 -31.85 -27.51
C ALA A 384 -6.91 -31.35 -26.35
N LEU A 385 -5.64 -31.01 -26.61
CA LEU A 385 -4.74 -30.43 -25.62
C LEU A 385 -5.23 -29.06 -25.14
N ALA A 386 -5.70 -28.19 -26.04
CA ALA A 386 -6.30 -26.91 -25.65
C ALA A 386 -7.58 -27.11 -24.84
N ALA A 387 -8.46 -28.03 -25.23
CA ALA A 387 -9.66 -28.34 -24.45
C ALA A 387 -9.31 -28.83 -23.04
N ALA A 388 -8.28 -29.67 -22.91
CA ALA A 388 -7.78 -30.12 -21.61
C ALA A 388 -7.17 -28.96 -20.78
N ALA A 389 -6.41 -28.06 -21.41
CA ALA A 389 -5.85 -26.87 -20.74
C ALA A 389 -6.94 -25.90 -20.26
N VAL A 390 -7.93 -25.62 -21.12
CA VAL A 390 -9.10 -24.78 -20.79
C VAL A 390 -9.91 -25.39 -19.65
N PHE A 391 -10.19 -26.69 -19.71
CA PHE A 391 -10.89 -27.40 -18.65
C PHE A 391 -10.11 -27.37 -17.34
N GLY A 392 -8.80 -27.66 -17.37
CA GLY A 392 -7.92 -27.61 -16.21
C GLY A 392 -7.85 -26.22 -15.58
N ASN A 393 -7.76 -25.17 -16.39
CA ASN A 393 -7.75 -23.78 -15.93
C ASN A 393 -9.09 -23.38 -15.28
N GLY A 394 -10.22 -23.68 -15.93
CA GLY A 394 -11.55 -23.43 -15.37
C GLY A 394 -11.81 -24.18 -14.06
N LEU A 395 -11.41 -25.47 -14.00
CA LEU A 395 -11.48 -26.25 -12.77
C LEU A 395 -10.60 -25.65 -11.66
N SER A 396 -9.38 -25.23 -12.00
CA SER A 396 -8.46 -24.58 -11.07
C SER A 396 -9.03 -23.30 -10.48
N LEU A 397 -9.69 -22.46 -11.29
CA LEU A 397 -10.36 -21.24 -10.83
C LEU A 397 -11.41 -21.54 -9.76
N VAL A 398 -12.30 -22.51 -10.03
CA VAL A 398 -13.35 -22.93 -9.09
C VAL A 398 -12.74 -23.45 -7.78
N LEU A 399 -11.65 -24.22 -7.86
CA LEU A 399 -10.97 -24.77 -6.70
C LEU A 399 -10.24 -23.70 -5.88
N VAL A 400 -9.62 -22.72 -6.53
CA VAL A 400 -8.96 -21.57 -5.88
C VAL A 400 -9.99 -20.70 -5.17
N GLU A 401 -11.12 -20.38 -5.79
CA GLU A 401 -12.20 -19.64 -5.13
C GLU A 401 -12.73 -20.39 -3.90
N LYS A 402 -12.92 -21.72 -4.00
CA LYS A 402 -13.31 -22.55 -2.86
C LYS A 402 -12.25 -22.52 -1.76
N ALA A 403 -10.96 -22.65 -2.10
CA ALA A 403 -9.86 -22.59 -1.13
C ALA A 403 -9.79 -21.24 -0.41
N GLN A 404 -10.00 -20.13 -1.12
CA GLN A 404 -10.06 -18.79 -0.54
C GLN A 404 -11.25 -18.65 0.42
N LYS A 405 -12.44 -19.16 0.05
CA LYS A 405 -13.62 -19.20 0.94
C LYS A 405 -13.38 -20.02 2.20
N ILE A 406 -12.75 -21.20 2.07
CA ILE A 406 -12.37 -22.05 3.21
C ILE A 406 -11.43 -21.28 4.15
N LYS A 407 -10.39 -20.64 3.60
CA LYS A 407 -9.44 -19.85 4.37
C LYS A 407 -10.10 -18.69 5.12
N ALA A 408 -11.12 -18.06 4.53
CA ALA A 408 -11.83 -16.94 5.13
C ALA A 408 -12.81 -17.35 6.25
N VAL A 409 -13.53 -18.48 6.07
CA VAL A 409 -14.65 -18.86 6.96
C VAL A 409 -14.25 -19.92 7.99
N SER A 410 -13.62 -21.00 7.52
CA SER A 410 -13.42 -22.21 8.33
C SER A 410 -12.00 -22.34 8.84
N GLY A 411 -11.02 -21.91 8.04
CA GLY A 411 -9.60 -22.20 8.26
C GLY A 411 -9.23 -23.65 7.89
N TRP A 412 -7.98 -24.01 8.17
CA TRP A 412 -7.42 -25.34 7.89
C TRP A 412 -7.22 -26.12 9.18
N SER A 413 -7.42 -27.44 9.13
CA SER A 413 -7.34 -28.32 10.31
C SER A 413 -5.93 -28.47 10.87
N THR A 414 -4.88 -28.30 10.05
CA THR A 414 -3.48 -28.43 10.47
C THR A 414 -2.59 -27.29 9.92
N PRO A 415 -1.54 -26.88 10.64
CA PRO A 415 -0.62 -25.84 10.20
C PRO A 415 0.11 -26.18 8.89
N ALA A 416 0.43 -27.46 8.67
CA ALA A 416 1.09 -27.92 7.45
C ALA A 416 0.18 -27.75 6.22
N HIS A 417 -1.11 -28.07 6.32
CA HIS A 417 -2.06 -27.86 5.23
C HIS A 417 -2.31 -26.37 4.97
N ALA A 418 -2.35 -25.54 6.02
CA ALA A 418 -2.43 -24.09 5.86
C ALA A 418 -1.22 -23.54 5.10
N ALA A 419 -0.01 -23.99 5.43
CA ALA A 419 1.21 -23.58 4.74
C ALA A 419 1.22 -24.02 3.27
N TRP A 420 0.82 -25.26 2.97
CA TRP A 420 0.71 -25.76 1.60
C TRP A 420 -0.36 -25.03 0.80
N ALA A 421 -1.53 -24.79 1.38
CA ALA A 421 -2.58 -23.99 0.75
C ALA A 421 -2.10 -22.57 0.45
N ASP A 422 -1.36 -21.96 1.38
CA ASP A 422 -0.76 -20.65 1.17
C ASP A 422 0.29 -20.66 0.06
N VAL A 423 1.15 -21.68 -0.01
CA VAL A 423 2.13 -21.82 -1.09
C VAL A 423 1.42 -21.96 -2.44
N MET A 424 0.39 -22.79 -2.53
CA MET A 424 -0.36 -23.00 -3.77
C MET A 424 -1.10 -21.74 -4.21
N LEU A 425 -1.82 -21.10 -3.30
CA LEU A 425 -2.51 -19.82 -3.57
C LEU A 425 -1.52 -18.71 -3.97
N LYS A 426 -0.29 -18.74 -3.45
CA LYS A 426 0.78 -17.80 -3.83
C LYS A 426 1.35 -18.12 -5.22
N ASN A 427 1.57 -19.39 -5.56
CA ASN A 427 2.16 -19.79 -6.84
C ASN A 427 1.19 -19.66 -8.03
N VAL A 428 -0.13 -19.72 -7.80
CA VAL A 428 -1.16 -19.39 -8.83
C VAL A 428 -0.97 -17.99 -9.39
N ALA A 429 -0.50 -17.07 -8.57
CA ALA A 429 -0.31 -15.67 -8.96
C ALA A 429 0.98 -15.45 -9.79
N SER A 430 1.76 -16.49 -10.10
CA SER A 430 2.99 -16.32 -10.88
C SER A 430 2.66 -16.08 -12.36
N ARG A 431 2.89 -14.85 -12.82
CA ARG A 431 2.69 -14.40 -14.22
C ARG A 431 3.84 -14.81 -15.16
N ASP A 432 4.69 -15.74 -14.70
CA ASP A 432 5.83 -16.29 -15.43
C ASP A 432 5.40 -17.07 -16.70
N PHE A 433 4.09 -17.34 -16.86
CA PHE A 433 3.47 -17.96 -18.02
C PHE A 433 3.68 -17.19 -19.34
N SER A 434 3.61 -15.85 -19.32
CA SER A 434 3.79 -15.00 -20.51
C SER A 434 5.19 -15.10 -21.13
N VAL A 435 6.22 -15.09 -20.28
CA VAL A 435 7.62 -15.22 -20.71
C VAL A 435 7.92 -16.64 -21.16
N ALA A 436 7.37 -17.66 -20.49
CA ALA A 436 7.50 -19.04 -20.94
C ALA A 436 6.95 -19.19 -22.37
N LEU A 437 5.72 -18.69 -22.61
CA LEU A 437 5.12 -18.70 -23.95
C LEU A 437 5.99 -17.99 -24.98
N LEU A 438 6.53 -16.81 -24.66
CA LEU A 438 7.45 -16.10 -25.54
C LEU A 438 8.70 -16.93 -25.86
N GLY A 439 9.28 -17.61 -24.87
CA GLY A 439 10.39 -18.54 -25.08
C GLY A 439 10.03 -19.64 -26.08
N PHE A 440 8.93 -20.35 -25.88
CA PHE A 440 8.48 -21.40 -26.80
C PHE A 440 8.16 -20.86 -28.20
N ALA A 441 7.57 -19.65 -28.31
CA ALA A 441 7.31 -19.01 -29.58
C ALA A 441 8.60 -18.71 -30.36
N LEU A 442 9.64 -18.22 -29.69
CA LEU A 442 10.92 -17.89 -30.32
C LEU A 442 11.62 -19.12 -30.93
N PHE A 443 11.47 -20.30 -30.32
CA PHE A 443 12.07 -21.55 -30.80
C PHE A 443 11.14 -22.38 -31.69
N ASP A 444 9.98 -21.84 -32.08
CA ASP A 444 8.96 -22.56 -32.87
C ASP A 444 8.47 -23.85 -32.20
N GLN A 445 8.36 -23.84 -30.87
CA GLN A 445 7.99 -24.99 -30.03
C GLN A 445 6.62 -24.81 -29.35
N LEU A 446 5.68 -24.09 -29.99
CA LEU A 446 4.35 -23.82 -29.42
C LEU A 446 3.53 -25.09 -29.13
N TYR A 447 3.78 -26.19 -29.85
CA TYR A 447 3.16 -27.49 -29.57
C TYR A 447 3.56 -28.03 -28.19
N TRP A 448 4.86 -27.98 -27.85
CA TRP A 448 5.33 -28.41 -26.54
C TRP A 448 4.79 -27.53 -25.42
N PHE A 449 4.71 -26.22 -25.67
CA PHE A 449 4.06 -25.31 -24.73
C PHE A 449 2.62 -25.76 -24.41
N LEU A 450 1.85 -26.12 -25.43
CA LEU A 450 0.45 -26.54 -25.24
C LEU A 450 0.34 -27.85 -24.44
N ILE A 451 1.24 -28.80 -24.66
CA ILE A 451 1.35 -30.02 -23.83
C ILE A 451 1.63 -29.66 -22.37
N PHE A 452 2.65 -28.83 -22.13
CA PHE A 452 3.02 -28.43 -20.76
C PHE A 452 1.91 -27.62 -20.09
N ALA A 453 1.21 -26.77 -20.83
CA ALA A 453 0.07 -26.01 -20.32
C ALA A 453 -1.09 -26.93 -19.92
N ALA A 454 -1.45 -27.89 -20.77
CA ALA A 454 -2.51 -28.85 -20.48
C ALA A 454 -2.17 -29.73 -19.26
N ALA A 455 -0.97 -30.31 -19.25
CA ALA A 455 -0.50 -31.12 -18.13
C ALA A 455 -0.40 -30.30 -16.84
N GLY A 456 0.19 -29.10 -16.91
CA GLY A 456 0.34 -28.19 -15.78
C GLY A 456 -1.00 -27.76 -15.19
N ALA A 457 -1.97 -27.38 -16.03
CA ALA A 457 -3.30 -26.97 -15.59
C ALA A 457 -4.05 -28.11 -14.88
N LEU A 458 -3.98 -29.34 -15.41
CA LEU A 458 -4.62 -30.51 -14.79
C LEU A 458 -3.92 -30.94 -13.49
N LEU A 459 -2.58 -30.95 -13.47
CA LEU A 459 -1.81 -31.24 -12.26
C LEU A 459 -2.09 -30.22 -11.16
N PHE A 460 -2.15 -28.93 -11.51
CA PHE A 460 -2.47 -27.87 -10.58
C PHE A 460 -3.90 -28.03 -10.02
N ALA A 461 -4.89 -28.30 -10.88
CA ALA A 461 -6.25 -28.59 -10.44
C ALA A 461 -6.31 -29.81 -9.50
N GLY A 462 -5.62 -30.90 -9.82
CA GLY A 462 -5.53 -32.09 -8.97
C GLY A 462 -4.90 -31.79 -7.61
N ALA A 463 -3.78 -31.05 -7.60
CA ALA A 463 -3.11 -30.62 -6.37
C ALA A 463 -4.03 -29.74 -5.51
N MET A 464 -4.73 -28.78 -6.11
CA MET A 464 -5.71 -27.95 -5.40
C MET A 464 -6.88 -28.78 -4.86
N GLY A 465 -7.38 -29.74 -5.63
CA GLY A 465 -8.40 -30.69 -5.19
C GLY A 465 -7.98 -31.47 -3.94
N TRP A 466 -6.71 -31.91 -3.90
CA TRP A 466 -6.14 -32.57 -2.73
C TRP A 466 -6.03 -31.62 -1.51
N VAL A 467 -5.65 -30.36 -1.73
CA VAL A 467 -5.57 -29.35 -0.66
C VAL A 467 -6.94 -29.06 -0.04
N ILE A 468 -7.99 -28.92 -0.85
CA ILE A 468 -9.34 -28.56 -0.36
C ILE A 468 -10.15 -29.73 0.18
N ARG A 469 -9.56 -30.93 0.31
CA ARG A 469 -10.29 -32.14 0.73
C ARG A 469 -11.00 -31.93 2.08
N PRO A 470 -12.22 -32.48 2.28
CA PRO A 470 -13.01 -32.24 3.49
C PRO A 470 -12.29 -32.55 4.80
N SER A 471 -11.43 -33.57 4.81
CA SER A 471 -10.62 -33.96 5.99
C SER A 471 -9.55 -32.94 6.40
N ALA A 472 -9.22 -31.98 5.52
CA ALA A 472 -8.23 -30.93 5.78
C ALA A 472 -8.87 -29.60 6.23
N VAL A 473 -10.20 -29.50 6.23
CA VAL A 473 -10.94 -28.27 6.57
C VAL A 473 -11.39 -28.33 8.03
N SER A 474 -11.16 -27.26 8.79
CA SER A 474 -11.68 -27.18 10.16
C SER A 474 -13.18 -26.88 10.18
N SER A 475 -13.86 -27.28 11.25
CA SER A 475 -15.27 -26.92 11.47
C SER A 475 -15.41 -25.38 11.48
N PRO A 476 -16.52 -24.82 10.93
CA PRO A 476 -16.74 -23.38 10.91
C PRO A 476 -16.66 -22.81 12.34
N ARG A 477 -15.95 -21.70 12.51
CA ARG A 477 -15.88 -21.02 13.82
C ARG A 477 -17.26 -20.43 14.13
N PRO A 478 -17.83 -20.69 15.31
CA PRO A 478 -19.16 -20.20 15.69
C PRO A 478 -19.22 -18.68 15.82
#